data_AF-A0A2I0CVS9-F1
#
_entry.id   AF-A0A2I0CVS9-F1
#
_cell.length_a   1.000
_cell.length_b   1.000
_cell.length_c   1.000
_cell.angle_alpha   90.00
_cell.angle_beta   90.00
_cell.angle_gamma   90.00
#
_symmetry.space_group_name_H-M   'P 1'
#
loop_
_entity.id
_entity.type
_entity.pdbx_description
1 polymer ?
#
loop_
_entity_poly.entity_id
_entity_poly.type
_entity_poly.pdbx_seq_one_letter_code
_entity_poly.pdbx_strand_id
1 'polypeptide(L)'
;MQSKKQETIKKSASRNIRFIQAAISVVKATHLNPYSCKYSKKTYTQHQLLVLVLFRDFRNQHYREFMEDVGDMETVQEVLGLSVIPHFTTLQKFLCRIKSLYLRLTFRKTVNLFYSADDVIPITALDSSGFTSGYCSHYFSERTGKIRKHFLKSSIS
;
A
#
# COMPACT_ATOMS: atom_id res chain seq x y z
N MET A 1 10.41 -49.73 -8.01
CA MET A 1 10.89 -48.32 -7.97
C MET A 1 9.68 -47.39 -8.03
N GLN A 2 9.14 -46.99 -6.87
CA GLN A 2 8.07 -45.99 -6.81
C GLN A 2 8.71 -44.60 -6.90
N SER A 3 8.44 -43.91 -8.00
CA SER A 3 8.84 -42.53 -8.23
C SER A 3 8.09 -41.62 -7.25
N LYS A 4 8.79 -41.10 -6.23
CA LYS A 4 8.29 -40.03 -5.36
C LYS A 4 8.15 -38.77 -6.21
N LYS A 5 6.92 -38.48 -6.63
CA LYS A 5 6.53 -37.20 -7.22
C LYS A 5 6.71 -36.14 -6.11
N GLN A 6 7.80 -35.38 -6.16
CA GLN A 6 7.98 -34.23 -5.28
C GLN A 6 6.90 -33.21 -5.64
N GLU A 7 5.93 -33.02 -4.75
CA GLU A 7 4.99 -31.91 -4.84
C GLU A 7 5.80 -30.62 -4.74
N THR A 8 5.97 -29.95 -5.87
CA THR A 8 6.50 -28.58 -5.90
C THR A 8 5.44 -27.69 -5.28
N ILE A 9 5.57 -27.44 -3.97
CA ILE A 9 4.83 -26.39 -3.29
C ILE A 9 5.22 -25.08 -3.98
N LYS A 10 4.44 -24.65 -4.98
CA LYS A 10 4.51 -23.30 -5.55
C LYS A 10 4.19 -22.36 -4.40
N LYS A 11 5.22 -21.91 -3.68
CA LYS A 11 5.09 -20.93 -2.62
C LYS A 11 4.51 -19.67 -3.27
N SER A 12 3.22 -19.43 -3.03
CA SER A 12 2.55 -18.22 -3.50
C SER A 12 3.39 -17.02 -3.05
N ALA A 13 3.67 -16.09 -3.97
CA ALA A 13 4.44 -14.91 -3.65
C ALA A 13 3.82 -14.19 -2.45
N SER A 14 4.65 -13.74 -1.51
CA SER A 14 4.16 -13.04 -0.32
C SER A 14 3.27 -11.86 -0.73
N ARG A 15 2.25 -11.55 0.08
CA ARG A 15 1.28 -10.47 -0.21
C ARG A 15 1.99 -9.16 -0.57
N ASN A 16 3.10 -8.87 0.10
CA ASN A 16 3.96 -7.70 -0.17
C ASN A 16 4.61 -7.76 -1.56
N ILE A 17 5.19 -8.90 -1.96
CA ILE A 17 5.81 -9.06 -3.28
C ILE A 17 4.76 -8.89 -4.38
N ARG A 18 3.57 -9.48 -4.23
CA ARG A 18 2.46 -9.30 -5.18
C ARG A 18 2.08 -7.83 -5.32
N PHE A 19 1.99 -7.11 -4.21
CA PHE A 19 1.70 -5.67 -4.22
C PHE A 19 2.78 -4.88 -4.95
N ILE A 20 4.06 -5.16 -4.65
CA ILE A 20 5.20 -4.49 -5.28
C ILE A 20 5.22 -4.77 -6.78
N GLN A 21 4.95 -6.00 -7.22
CA GLN A 21 4.86 -6.34 -8.64
C GLN A 21 3.74 -5.56 -9.36
N ALA A 22 2.57 -5.45 -8.73
CA ALA A 22 1.47 -4.62 -9.24
C ALA A 22 1.84 -3.12 -9.27
N ALA A 23 2.54 -2.63 -8.25
CA ALA A 23 3.00 -1.25 -8.22
C ALA A 23 4.03 -0.97 -9.31
N ILE A 24 5.00 -1.87 -9.53
CA ILE A 24 6.00 -1.75 -10.59
C ILE A 24 5.34 -1.68 -11.96
N SER A 25 4.36 -2.54 -12.25
CA SER A 25 3.68 -2.54 -13.55
C SER A 25 2.91 -1.22 -13.79
N VAL A 26 2.20 -0.72 -12.78
CA VAL A 26 1.47 0.55 -12.87
C VAL A 26 2.44 1.74 -12.99
N VAL A 27 3.52 1.75 -12.22
CA VAL A 27 4.51 2.84 -12.24
C VAL A 27 5.28 2.85 -13.56
N LYS A 28 5.63 1.69 -14.13
CA LYS A 28 6.23 1.62 -15.47
C LYS A 28 5.29 2.13 -16.57
N ALA A 29 3.98 1.96 -16.40
CA ALA A 29 2.98 2.53 -17.29
C ALA A 29 2.79 4.04 -17.10
N THR A 30 3.41 4.66 -16.09
CA THR A 30 3.44 6.12 -16.00
C THR A 30 4.49 6.69 -16.94
N HIS A 31 4.17 7.81 -17.60
CA HIS A 31 5.11 8.59 -18.39
C HIS A 31 6.12 9.39 -17.53
N LEU A 32 6.42 8.92 -16.32
CA LEU A 32 7.45 9.54 -15.48
C LEU A 32 8.82 9.15 -16.00
N ASN A 33 9.68 10.14 -16.20
CA ASN A 33 11.08 9.89 -16.53
C ASN A 33 11.77 9.14 -15.38
N PRO A 34 12.71 8.22 -15.65
CA PRO A 34 13.46 7.52 -14.60
C PRO A 34 14.18 8.45 -13.62
N TYR A 35 14.56 9.64 -14.05
CA TYR A 35 15.23 10.65 -13.23
C TYR A 35 14.58 12.02 -13.41
N SER A 36 14.62 12.85 -12.37
CA SER A 36 13.99 14.18 -12.37
C SER A 36 14.66 15.15 -13.35
N CYS A 37 15.96 15.00 -13.57
CA CYS A 37 16.75 15.80 -14.51
C CYS A 37 18.03 15.07 -14.91
N LYS A 38 18.74 15.61 -15.91
CA LYS A 38 20.03 15.09 -16.41
C LYS A 38 21.10 15.00 -15.31
N TYR A 39 21.10 15.96 -14.38
CA TYR A 39 22.09 16.11 -13.30
C TYR A 39 21.68 15.43 -11.98
N SER A 40 20.64 14.59 -11.99
CA SER A 40 20.29 13.79 -10.81
C SER A 40 21.48 12.90 -10.39
N LYS A 41 21.61 12.63 -9.09
CA LYS A 41 22.64 11.71 -8.55
C LYS A 41 22.50 10.27 -9.07
N LYS A 42 21.33 9.92 -9.64
CA LYS A 42 21.01 8.60 -10.21
C LYS A 42 21.20 7.42 -9.25
N THR A 43 21.21 7.66 -7.93
CA THR A 43 21.21 6.59 -6.92
C THR A 43 19.90 5.80 -6.90
N TYR A 44 18.78 6.52 -7.09
CA TYR A 44 17.45 5.95 -7.13
C TYR A 44 16.73 6.50 -8.36
N THR A 45 15.95 5.64 -8.99
CA THR A 45 14.99 6.05 -10.02
C THR A 45 13.73 6.64 -9.36
N GLN A 46 13.05 7.55 -10.05
CA GLN A 46 11.76 8.06 -9.62
C GLN A 46 10.72 6.94 -9.52
N HIS A 47 10.84 5.92 -10.37
CA HIS A 47 9.98 4.74 -10.31
C HIS A 47 10.16 3.96 -9.01
N GLN A 48 11.40 3.68 -8.62
CA GLN A 48 11.70 3.00 -7.34
C GLN A 48 11.17 3.78 -6.15
N LEU A 49 11.43 5.09 -6.10
CA LEU A 49 10.94 5.94 -5.02
C LEU A 49 9.42 5.98 -4.98
N LEU A 50 8.76 6.02 -6.14
CA LEU A 50 7.30 6.00 -6.21
C LEU A 50 6.74 4.67 -5.72
N VAL A 51 7.30 3.53 -6.13
CA VAL A 51 6.85 2.23 -5.63
C VAL A 51 7.01 2.12 -4.11
N LEU A 52 8.12 2.61 -3.56
CA LEU A 52 8.33 2.65 -2.10
C LEU A 52 7.28 3.51 -1.38
N VAL A 53 6.88 4.66 -1.94
CA VAL A 53 5.77 5.47 -1.39
C VAL A 53 4.49 4.66 -1.35
N LEU A 54 4.12 4.03 -2.47
CA LEU A 54 2.87 3.27 -2.57
C LEU A 54 2.87 2.08 -1.60
N PHE A 55 4.01 1.42 -1.45
CA PHE A 55 4.16 0.30 -0.53
C PHE A 55 4.10 0.73 0.92
N ARG A 56 4.68 1.89 1.26
CA ARG A 56 4.52 2.52 2.58
C ARG A 56 3.05 2.79 2.89
N ASP A 57 2.33 3.40 1.95
CA ASP A 57 0.90 3.72 2.10
C ASP A 57 0.06 2.44 2.25
N PHE A 58 0.40 1.38 1.50
CA PHE A 58 -0.24 0.06 1.63
C PHE A 58 -0.02 -0.59 2.99
N ARG A 59 1.19 -0.46 3.56
CA ARG A 59 1.52 -0.96 4.90
C ARG A 59 0.97 -0.07 6.01
N ASN A 60 0.54 1.15 5.69
CA ASN A 60 0.07 2.16 6.63
C ASN A 60 1.05 2.44 7.78
N GLN A 61 2.33 2.57 7.45
CA GLN A 61 3.43 2.76 8.40
C GLN A 61 4.00 4.18 8.34
N HIS A 62 4.73 4.59 9.38
CA HIS A 62 5.53 5.81 9.35
C HIS A 62 6.83 5.60 8.54
N TYR A 63 7.40 6.68 7.99
CA TYR A 63 8.54 6.58 7.06
C TYR A 63 9.78 5.91 7.66
N ARG A 64 10.02 6.06 8.96
CA ARG A 64 11.20 5.51 9.64
C ARG A 64 11.07 3.99 9.81
N GLU A 65 10.01 3.56 10.48
CA GLU A 65 9.65 2.15 10.66
C GLU A 65 9.60 1.42 9.31
N PHE A 66 8.96 2.03 8.30
CA PHE A 66 8.88 1.44 6.98
C PHE A 66 10.24 1.22 6.31
N MET A 67 11.21 2.12 6.51
CA MET A 67 12.55 1.94 5.94
C MET A 67 13.39 0.91 6.69
N GLU A 68 13.18 0.79 8.01
CA GLU A 68 13.78 -0.28 8.82
C GLU A 68 13.22 -1.64 8.35
N ASP A 69 11.90 -1.77 8.24
CA ASP A 69 11.23 -2.96 7.71
C ASP A 69 11.70 -3.33 6.29
N VAL A 70 11.83 -2.36 5.38
CA VAL A 70 12.36 -2.62 4.03
C VAL A 70 13.81 -3.10 4.09
N GLY A 71 14.58 -2.65 5.07
CA GLY A 71 15.95 -3.09 5.31
C GLY A 71 16.05 -4.57 5.68
N ASP A 72 15.05 -5.09 6.40
CA ASP A 72 14.98 -6.51 6.77
C ASP A 72 14.41 -7.39 5.64
N MET A 73 13.74 -6.79 4.65
CA MET A 73 13.10 -7.50 3.54
C MET A 73 14.00 -7.59 2.30
N GLU A 74 14.98 -8.51 2.30
CA GLU A 74 15.91 -8.72 1.16
C GLU A 74 15.16 -8.93 -0.17
N THR A 75 14.13 -9.78 -0.17
CA THR A 75 13.31 -10.05 -1.38
C THR A 75 12.65 -8.79 -1.96
N VAL A 76 12.27 -7.83 -1.13
CA VAL A 76 11.68 -6.55 -1.58
C VAL A 76 12.75 -5.67 -2.23
N GLN A 77 13.95 -5.64 -1.64
CA GLN A 77 15.09 -4.89 -2.16
C GLN A 77 15.52 -5.42 -3.53
N GLU A 78 15.59 -6.75 -3.69
CA GLU A 78 15.92 -7.41 -4.95
C GLU A 78 14.89 -7.11 -6.05
N VAL A 79 13.59 -7.25 -5.75
CA VAL A 79 12.51 -6.99 -6.71
C VAL A 79 12.49 -5.53 -7.16
N LEU A 80 12.84 -4.59 -6.27
CA LEU A 80 12.95 -3.17 -6.58
C LEU A 80 14.29 -2.78 -7.24
N GLY A 81 15.29 -3.66 -7.20
CA GLY A 81 16.65 -3.37 -7.66
C GLY A 81 17.31 -2.24 -6.87
N LEU A 82 17.10 -2.19 -5.55
CA LEU A 82 17.72 -1.20 -4.67
C LEU A 82 19.16 -1.60 -4.37
N SER A 83 20.12 -0.76 -4.77
CA SER A 83 21.53 -0.96 -4.41
C SER A 83 21.85 -0.57 -2.96
N VAL A 84 21.11 0.41 -2.42
CA VAL A 84 21.25 0.92 -1.06
C VAL A 84 19.87 1.26 -0.55
N ILE A 85 19.60 1.04 0.73
CA ILE A 85 18.32 1.40 1.34
C ILE A 85 18.24 2.94 1.46
N PRO A 86 17.19 3.60 0.91
CA PRO A 86 17.05 5.03 1.06
C PRO A 86 16.85 5.45 2.51
N HIS A 87 17.48 6.56 2.92
CA HIS A 87 17.13 7.18 4.20
C HIS A 87 15.67 7.65 4.17
N PHE A 88 14.93 7.57 5.28
CA PHE A 88 13.49 7.87 5.33
C PHE A 88 13.12 9.27 4.79
N THR A 89 13.97 10.27 5.00
CA THR A 89 13.75 11.62 4.45
C THR A 89 13.86 11.69 2.92
N THR A 90 14.45 10.69 2.26
CA THR A 90 14.52 10.58 0.80
C THR A 90 13.11 10.42 0.22
N LEU A 91 12.32 9.53 0.80
CA LEU A 91 10.91 9.32 0.47
C LEU A 91 10.08 10.57 0.72
N GLN A 92 10.25 11.17 1.89
CA GLN A 92 9.58 12.43 2.24
C GLN A 92 9.89 13.55 1.23
N LYS A 93 11.18 13.76 0.92
CA LYS A 93 11.61 14.79 -0.04
C LYS A 93 11.14 14.51 -1.47
N PHE A 94 11.07 13.24 -1.86
CA PHE A 94 10.50 12.84 -3.15
C PHE A 94 9.00 13.19 -3.22
N LEU A 95 8.26 12.88 -2.17
CA LEU A 95 6.83 13.22 -2.06
C LEU A 95 6.55 14.71 -2.15
N CYS A 96 7.40 15.56 -1.57
CA CYS A 96 7.25 17.01 -1.71
C CYS A 96 7.42 17.51 -3.15
N ARG A 97 8.05 16.74 -4.04
CA ARG A 97 8.34 17.15 -5.43
C ARG A 97 7.34 16.60 -6.44
N ILE A 98 6.75 15.43 -6.17
CA ILE A 98 5.79 14.80 -7.09
C ILE A 98 4.41 15.48 -6.98
N LYS A 99 3.73 15.68 -8.11
CA LYS A 99 2.36 16.22 -8.08
C LYS A 99 1.43 15.19 -7.42
N SER A 100 0.61 15.64 -6.47
CA SER A 100 -0.35 14.81 -5.74
C SER A 100 -1.31 14.02 -6.65
N LEU A 101 -1.62 14.57 -7.82
CA LEU A 101 -2.46 13.90 -8.82
C LEU A 101 -1.82 12.61 -9.35
N TYR A 102 -0.50 12.59 -9.61
CA TYR A 102 0.17 11.36 -10.05
C TYR A 102 0.10 10.29 -8.97
N LEU A 103 0.42 10.64 -7.72
CA LEU A 103 0.37 9.71 -6.59
C LEU A 103 -1.03 9.11 -6.43
N ARG A 104 -2.07 9.95 -6.43
CA ARG A 104 -3.46 9.49 -6.28
C ARG A 104 -3.87 8.52 -7.39
N LEU A 105 -3.51 8.84 -8.64
CA LEU A 105 -3.84 8.00 -9.79
C LEU A 105 -3.07 6.69 -9.78
N THR A 106 -1.77 6.71 -9.47
CA THR A 106 -0.94 5.50 -9.41
C THR A 106 -1.36 4.62 -8.26
N PHE A 107 -1.64 5.18 -7.08
CA PHE A 107 -2.12 4.41 -5.94
C PHE A 107 -3.44 3.74 -6.23
N ARG A 108 -4.43 4.48 -6.76
CA ARG A 108 -5.74 3.90 -7.13
C ARG A 108 -5.58 2.77 -8.16
N LYS A 109 -4.79 2.98 -9.22
CA LYS A 109 -4.54 1.95 -10.22
C LYS A 109 -3.83 0.72 -9.65
N THR A 110 -2.88 0.92 -8.74
CA THR A 110 -2.13 -0.16 -8.08
C THR A 110 -3.05 -0.99 -7.19
N VAL A 111 -3.86 -0.33 -6.35
CA VAL A 111 -4.84 -0.99 -5.48
C VAL A 111 -5.85 -1.77 -6.32
N ASN A 112 -6.41 -1.15 -7.38
CA ASN A 112 -7.33 -1.83 -8.28
C ASN A 112 -6.68 -3.08 -8.90
N LEU A 113 -5.47 -2.94 -9.47
CA LEU A 113 -4.76 -4.08 -10.07
C LEU A 113 -4.47 -5.19 -9.05
N PHE A 114 -4.07 -4.80 -7.84
CA PHE A 114 -3.72 -5.73 -6.77
C PHE A 114 -4.95 -6.54 -6.32
N TYR A 115 -6.09 -5.90 -6.11
CA TYR A 115 -7.32 -6.57 -5.67
C TYR A 115 -8.12 -7.20 -6.81
N SER A 116 -7.97 -6.76 -8.07
CA SER A 116 -8.56 -7.45 -9.24
C SER A 116 -7.98 -8.84 -9.45
N ALA A 117 -6.79 -9.11 -8.91
CA ALA A 117 -6.16 -10.43 -8.94
C ALA A 117 -6.52 -11.30 -7.72
N ASP A 118 -7.16 -10.73 -6.70
CA ASP A 118 -7.70 -11.47 -5.55
C ASP A 118 -9.17 -11.82 -5.83
N ASP A 119 -9.70 -12.84 -5.13
CA ASP A 119 -11.11 -13.21 -5.23
C ASP A 119 -11.99 -12.02 -4.84
N VAL A 120 -12.98 -11.71 -5.68
CA VAL A 120 -13.98 -10.69 -5.39
C VAL A 120 -14.73 -11.15 -4.13
N ILE A 121 -14.55 -10.43 -3.02
CA ILE A 121 -15.32 -10.66 -1.80
C ILE A 121 -16.74 -10.14 -2.09
N PRO A 122 -17.75 -11.01 -2.28
CA PRO A 122 -19.06 -10.58 -2.77
C PRO A 122 -19.86 -9.81 -1.72
N ILE A 123 -19.53 -10.00 -0.44
CA ILE A 123 -20.22 -9.37 0.68
C ILE A 123 -19.17 -8.99 1.71
N THR A 124 -19.01 -7.70 1.98
CA THR A 124 -18.16 -7.21 3.08
C THR A 124 -19.07 -6.69 4.19
N ALA A 125 -19.07 -7.37 5.34
CA ALA A 125 -19.74 -6.88 6.54
C ALA A 125 -18.86 -5.82 7.21
N LEU A 126 -19.37 -4.59 7.35
CA LEU A 126 -18.70 -3.53 8.09
C LEU A 126 -19.15 -3.59 9.55
N ASP A 127 -18.20 -3.67 10.49
CA ASP A 127 -18.54 -3.53 11.92
C ASP A 127 -19.04 -2.11 12.16
N SER A 128 -20.32 -2.03 12.50
CA SER A 128 -21.04 -0.77 12.55
C SER A 128 -21.18 -0.17 13.94
N SER A 129 -20.46 -0.74 14.90
CA SER A 129 -20.44 -0.33 16.32
C SER A 129 -20.08 1.16 16.54
N GLY A 130 -19.48 1.83 15.54
CA GLY A 130 -19.22 3.27 15.53
C GLY A 130 -20.16 4.13 14.66
N PHE A 131 -20.96 3.53 13.78
CA PHE A 131 -21.88 4.24 12.88
C PHE A 131 -23.23 4.44 13.55
N THR A 132 -23.45 5.64 14.05
CA THR A 132 -24.75 6.03 14.62
C THR A 132 -25.48 6.96 13.68
N SER A 133 -26.79 6.78 13.54
CA SER A 133 -27.63 7.73 12.80
C SER A 133 -27.85 9.06 13.55
N GLY A 134 -27.38 9.16 14.80
CA GLY A 134 -27.43 10.38 15.59
C GLY A 134 -26.32 11.38 15.23
N TYR A 135 -26.66 12.67 15.31
CA TYR A 135 -25.73 13.78 15.06
C TYR A 135 -24.63 13.92 16.13
N CYS A 136 -24.85 13.37 17.33
CA CYS A 136 -23.93 13.48 18.45
C CYS A 136 -22.88 12.36 18.47
N SER A 137 -21.63 12.69 18.85
CA SER A 137 -20.56 11.71 19.05
C SER A 137 -20.82 10.82 20.28
N HIS A 138 -20.10 9.68 20.36
CA HIS A 138 -20.18 8.77 21.50
C HIS A 138 -19.86 9.51 22.80
N TYR A 139 -18.69 10.17 22.80
CA TYR A 139 -18.17 10.93 23.93
C TYR A 139 -19.14 12.01 24.43
N PHE A 140 -19.79 12.74 23.51
CA PHE A 140 -20.78 13.75 23.89
C PHE A 140 -22.01 13.13 24.58
N SER A 141 -22.48 11.99 24.08
CA SER A 141 -23.67 11.29 24.58
C SER A 141 -23.42 10.73 25.99
N GLU A 142 -22.26 10.11 26.18
CA GLU A 142 -21.78 9.58 27.46
C GLU A 142 -21.63 10.67 28.52
N ARG A 143 -21.02 11.80 28.14
CA ARG A 143 -20.83 12.95 29.05
C ARG A 143 -22.14 13.66 29.43
N THR A 144 -23.13 13.67 28.54
CA THR A 144 -24.42 14.35 28.77
C THR A 144 -25.52 13.42 29.28
N GLY A 145 -25.23 12.13 29.46
CA GLY A 145 -26.22 11.11 29.85
C GLY A 145 -27.32 10.90 28.81
N LYS A 146 -27.12 11.36 27.57
CA LYS A 146 -28.11 11.25 26.50
C LYS A 146 -28.00 9.87 25.87
N ILE A 147 -29.11 9.12 25.89
CA ILE A 147 -29.19 7.79 25.29
C ILE A 147 -29.06 7.91 23.77
N ARG A 148 -28.06 7.24 23.18
CA ARG A 148 -27.96 7.06 21.73
C ARG A 148 -29.03 6.06 21.29
N LYS A 149 -29.95 6.50 20.43
CA LYS A 149 -31.17 5.73 20.13
C LYS A 149 -30.99 4.67 19.04
N HIS A 150 -29.97 4.77 18.16
CA HIS A 150 -29.88 3.90 16.98
C HIS A 150 -28.43 3.67 16.51
N PHE A 151 -28.05 2.41 16.30
CA PHE A 151 -26.88 2.01 15.53
C PHE A 151 -27.32 1.61 14.12
N LEU A 152 -26.56 2.00 13.11
CA LEU A 152 -26.85 1.62 11.72
C LEU A 152 -26.10 0.34 11.41
N LYS A 153 -26.76 -0.76 11.02
CA LYS A 153 -26.08 -1.94 10.45
C LYS A 153 -26.03 -1.77 8.94
N SER A 154 -24.83 -1.71 8.38
CA SER A 154 -24.62 -1.57 6.94
C SER A 154 -23.84 -2.75 6.38
N SER A 155 -24.29 -3.24 5.23
CA SER A 155 -23.57 -4.16 4.36
C SER A 155 -23.42 -3.50 3.00
N ILE A 156 -22.26 -3.64 2.37
CA ILE A 156 -22.05 -3.25 0.97
C ILE A 156 -21.89 -4.54 0.18
N SER A 157 -22.76 -4.68 -0.82
CA SER A 157 -22.85 -5.79 -1.78
C SER A 157 -22.70 -5.24 -3.19
#